data_AF-W9RL16-F1
#
_entry.id   AF-W9RL16-F1
#
_cell.length_a   1.000
_cell.length_b   1.000
_cell.length_c   1.000
_cell.angle_alpha   90.00
_cell.angle_beta   90.00
_cell.angle_gamma   90.00
#
_symmetry.space_group_name_H-M   'P 1'
#
loop_
_entity.id
_entity.type
_entity.pdbx_description
1 polymer ?
#
loop_
_entity_poly.entity_id
_entity_poly.type
_entity_poly.pdbx_seq_one_letter_code
_entity_poly.pdbx_strand_id
1 'polypeptide(L)'
;MMNKNNSINNNLAVVHEDSVTFPGKPPVGPHHFASECWFDDACILDMDYFVKTLSGIKAKGVRPDLIGSIITHYACKWLPDLSGDSSAFTTSSDKASAAAVFEESSPESVTALWMRKRFFVETLVGVLPPEKDSIPCNFLLRLLRTANMVGVEPTYRAELERRISWQLDQASLKELMIPSFSHTCGTLLDMELVIRLVKRFVTLDDATKSGAALVKVAKLVDSYLSEAAVDANLTMTEFVALAGALPSYARAMDDGLYRAVDTYLKAHPSASKHERKSLCRLIDSRKLSPEASLHAAQNERLPVRAVIQVLFSEQSKLSRNINDWSGSFSGTRSPNLGLEPRCMSKREMSVQQMEIRRLKEDVLRLQSQCNNMQVQMERMQEKKQGGGYFFKWRRFGLLPSFKSGTAVSVVGNKIDESHDEGDNDHEHHHVVGFERQAPMMNMKTKLVRGRTPPKWRRSMS
;
A
#
# COMPACT_ATOMS: atom_id res chain seq x y z
N MET A 1 8.69 7.47 -102.61
CA MET A 1 8.36 6.19 -101.95
C MET A 1 7.60 6.56 -100.68
N MET A 2 6.26 6.47 -100.56
CA MET A 2 5.30 5.41 -100.97
C MET A 2 5.74 4.05 -100.38
N ASN A 3 5.06 3.43 -99.40
CA ASN A 3 3.61 3.16 -99.22
C ASN A 3 3.19 3.25 -97.73
N LYS A 4 1.93 3.47 -97.31
CA LYS A 4 0.55 3.05 -97.71
C LYS A 4 0.05 1.72 -97.08
N ASN A 5 -1.26 1.70 -96.82
CA ASN A 5 -2.14 0.62 -96.30
C ASN A 5 -2.12 0.50 -94.77
N ASN A 6 -3.18 0.81 -93.98
CA ASN A 6 -4.64 1.00 -94.16
C ASN A 6 -5.51 -0.28 -94.21
N SER A 7 -6.07 -0.66 -93.05
CA SER A 7 -7.44 -1.16 -92.81
C SER A 7 -7.72 -1.00 -91.29
N ILE A 8 -8.80 -0.42 -90.76
CA ILE A 8 -10.25 -0.38 -91.09
C ILE A 8 -11.05 -1.53 -90.43
N ASN A 9 -12.22 -1.17 -89.91
CA ASN A 9 -13.26 -1.97 -89.22
C ASN A 9 -12.96 -2.34 -87.74
N ASN A 10 -13.93 -2.30 -86.81
CA ASN A 10 -15.37 -2.00 -86.93
C ASN A 10 -16.00 -1.41 -85.64
N ASN A 11 -17.04 -0.59 -85.83
CA ASN A 11 -18.38 -0.56 -85.15
C ASN A 11 -18.53 -1.04 -83.68
N LEU A 12 -19.36 -0.43 -82.81
CA LEU A 12 -20.41 0.61 -83.02
C LEU A 12 -20.73 1.42 -81.73
N ALA A 13 -21.41 2.55 -81.96
CA ALA A 13 -22.32 3.35 -81.12
C ALA A 13 -23.21 2.57 -80.09
N VAL A 14 -23.83 3.16 -79.04
CA VAL A 14 -23.87 4.56 -78.53
C VAL A 14 -24.37 4.62 -77.06
N VAL A 15 -23.95 5.71 -76.37
CA VAL A 15 -24.50 6.49 -75.21
C VAL A 15 -26.04 6.34 -74.98
N HIS A 16 -26.68 6.45 -73.81
CA HIS A 16 -26.65 7.37 -72.63
C HIS A 16 -27.08 6.58 -71.35
N GLU A 17 -26.91 6.99 -70.09
CA GLU A 17 -27.04 8.28 -69.34
C GLU A 17 -26.34 8.04 -67.95
N ASP A 18 -26.05 8.96 -67.00
CA ASP A 18 -26.29 10.40 -66.84
C ASP A 18 -25.21 11.04 -65.88
N SER A 19 -25.44 12.26 -65.37
CA SER A 19 -24.45 13.19 -64.82
C SER A 19 -23.96 13.04 -63.36
N VAL A 20 -22.67 13.40 -63.17
CA VAL A 20 -22.00 14.15 -62.08
C VAL A 20 -22.67 14.22 -60.67
N THR A 21 -21.93 13.86 -59.59
CA THR A 21 -21.55 14.72 -58.42
C THR A 21 -20.62 13.93 -57.44
N PHE A 22 -19.64 14.59 -56.79
CA PHE A 22 -18.88 14.12 -55.59
C PHE A 22 -19.65 14.42 -54.27
N PRO A 23 -19.24 13.98 -53.04
CA PRO A 23 -18.13 13.09 -52.66
C PRO A 23 -18.58 11.86 -51.81
N GLY A 24 -17.66 10.93 -51.52
CA GLY A 24 -17.88 9.77 -50.63
C GLY A 24 -16.66 9.39 -49.79
N LYS A 25 -16.88 8.94 -48.54
CA LYS A 25 -15.83 8.49 -47.60
C LYS A 25 -15.16 7.16 -48.05
N PRO A 26 -13.87 6.94 -47.75
CA PRO A 26 -13.34 5.59 -47.60
C PRO A 26 -13.90 4.90 -46.33
N PRO A 27 -13.95 3.55 -46.27
CA PRO A 27 -14.53 2.82 -45.16
C PRO A 27 -13.66 2.85 -43.89
N VAL A 28 -14.28 2.63 -42.73
CA VAL A 28 -13.61 2.62 -41.42
C VAL A 28 -13.54 1.20 -40.84
N GLY A 29 -12.32 0.78 -40.52
CA GLY A 29 -12.01 -0.27 -39.53
C GLY A 29 -11.42 -1.58 -40.09
N PRO A 30 -10.81 -2.41 -39.22
CA PRO A 30 -10.41 -2.15 -37.84
C PRO A 30 -8.93 -1.68 -37.74
N HIS A 31 -8.56 -1.01 -36.65
CA HIS A 31 -7.16 -0.57 -36.43
C HIS A 31 -6.24 -1.74 -36.05
N HIS A 32 -5.54 -2.33 -37.03
CA HIS A 32 -4.28 -3.04 -36.78
C HIS A 32 -3.10 -2.05 -36.77
N PHE A 33 -3.07 -1.17 -35.78
CA PHE A 33 -1.84 -0.46 -35.39
C PHE A 33 -1.13 -1.29 -34.32
N ALA A 34 -0.55 -2.42 -34.74
CA ALA A 34 0.19 -3.32 -33.88
C ALA A 34 1.70 -3.11 -34.08
N SER A 35 2.35 -2.50 -33.09
CA SER A 35 3.71 -2.81 -32.67
C SER A 35 4.88 -2.81 -33.69
N GLU A 36 5.08 -1.73 -34.48
CA GLU A 36 6.32 -1.57 -35.26
C GLU A 36 6.84 -0.12 -35.31
N CYS A 37 8.12 0.03 -35.68
CA CYS A 37 8.87 1.28 -35.83
C CYS A 37 8.85 2.24 -34.61
N TRP A 38 9.35 1.76 -33.46
CA TRP A 38 9.74 2.65 -32.36
C TRP A 38 11.17 3.16 -32.57
N PHE A 39 11.32 4.50 -32.61
CA PHE A 39 12.60 5.20 -32.69
C PHE A 39 13.39 5.04 -34.02
N ASP A 40 12.72 5.14 -35.16
CA ASP A 40 13.38 5.46 -36.45
C ASP A 40 13.92 6.91 -36.47
N ASP A 41 14.72 7.30 -37.46
CA ASP A 41 15.18 8.68 -37.65
C ASP A 41 14.02 9.67 -37.85
N ALA A 42 12.89 9.21 -38.42
CA ALA A 42 11.64 9.99 -38.43
C ALA A 42 11.15 10.36 -37.01
N CYS A 43 11.46 9.56 -35.99
CA CYS A 43 11.13 9.85 -34.59
C CYS A 43 12.06 10.91 -33.97
N ILE A 44 13.33 10.98 -34.40
CA ILE A 44 14.21 12.10 -34.02
C ILE A 44 13.65 13.40 -34.60
N LEU A 45 13.25 13.39 -35.88
CA LEU A 45 12.67 14.56 -36.54
C LEU A 45 11.33 15.01 -35.90
N ASP A 46 10.48 14.06 -35.49
CA ASP A 46 9.25 14.34 -34.70
C ASP A 46 9.60 14.97 -33.33
N MET A 47 10.64 14.49 -32.64
CA MET A 47 11.08 15.09 -31.37
C MET A 47 11.62 16.51 -31.56
N ASP A 48 12.42 16.73 -32.59
CA ASP A 48 12.98 18.04 -32.92
C ASP A 48 11.87 19.06 -33.29
N TYR A 49 10.85 18.61 -34.03
CA TYR A 49 9.65 19.37 -34.33
C TYR A 49 8.77 19.62 -33.09
N PHE A 50 8.64 18.63 -32.21
CA PHE A 50 7.94 18.74 -30.94
C PHE A 50 8.59 19.80 -30.03
N VAL A 51 9.91 19.77 -29.84
CA VAL A 51 10.66 20.75 -29.03
C VAL A 51 10.52 22.18 -29.60
N LYS A 52 10.57 22.35 -30.92
CA LYS A 52 10.34 23.65 -31.59
C LYS A 52 8.90 24.15 -31.38
N THR A 53 7.91 23.27 -31.54
CA THR A 53 6.49 23.58 -31.33
C THR A 53 6.19 23.92 -29.87
N LEU A 54 6.73 23.14 -28.94
CA LEU A 54 6.62 23.36 -27.49
C LEU A 54 7.25 24.69 -27.05
N SER A 55 8.34 25.10 -27.70
CA SER A 55 8.97 26.41 -27.49
C SER A 55 8.08 27.55 -27.99
N GLY A 56 7.44 27.39 -29.15
CA GLY A 56 6.41 28.32 -29.66
C GLY A 56 5.13 28.36 -28.82
N ILE A 57 4.79 27.28 -28.10
CA ILE A 57 3.70 27.23 -27.13
C ILE A 57 4.09 27.97 -25.84
N LYS A 58 5.30 27.75 -25.32
CA LYS A 58 5.87 28.49 -24.17
C LYS A 58 5.90 30.00 -24.43
N ALA A 59 6.36 30.42 -25.62
CA ALA A 59 6.41 31.83 -26.02
C ALA A 59 5.03 32.53 -26.09
N LYS A 60 3.94 31.78 -26.17
CA LYS A 60 2.55 32.30 -26.15
C LYS A 60 1.96 32.42 -24.74
N GLY A 61 2.75 32.21 -23.68
CA GLY A 61 2.31 32.32 -22.28
C GLY A 61 1.32 31.23 -21.86
N VAL A 62 1.34 30.06 -22.52
CA VAL A 62 0.48 28.92 -22.17
C VAL A 62 0.86 28.39 -20.78
N ARG A 63 -0.14 28.02 -19.97
CA ARG A 63 0.06 27.64 -18.56
C ARG A 63 0.94 26.38 -18.42
N PRO A 64 1.89 26.34 -17.47
CA PRO A 64 2.82 25.22 -17.27
C PRO A 64 2.17 23.83 -17.15
N ASP A 65 1.01 23.72 -16.50
CA ASP A 65 0.26 22.47 -16.34
C ASP A 65 -0.33 21.94 -17.66
N LEU A 66 -0.71 22.81 -18.58
CA LEU A 66 -1.12 22.39 -19.93
C LEU A 66 0.09 21.98 -20.77
N ILE A 67 1.21 22.70 -20.66
CA ILE A 67 2.48 22.34 -21.30
C ILE A 67 2.95 20.97 -20.79
N GLY A 68 2.88 20.75 -19.48
CA GLY A 68 3.23 19.48 -18.86
C GLY A 68 2.29 18.34 -19.24
N SER A 69 0.99 18.62 -19.41
CA SER A 69 0.02 17.65 -19.95
C SER A 69 0.35 17.24 -21.39
N ILE A 70 0.76 18.20 -22.24
CA ILE A 70 1.19 17.95 -23.63
C ILE A 70 2.45 17.08 -23.64
N ILE A 71 3.46 17.39 -22.82
CA ILE A 71 4.69 16.57 -22.71
C ILE A 71 4.38 15.18 -22.18
N THR A 72 3.50 15.06 -21.18
CA THR A 72 3.07 13.77 -20.62
C THR A 72 2.41 12.91 -21.69
N HIS A 73 1.47 13.46 -22.46
CA HIS A 73 0.80 12.74 -23.54
C HIS A 73 1.78 12.32 -24.66
N TYR A 74 2.66 13.23 -25.07
CA TYR A 74 3.69 12.96 -26.08
C TYR A 74 4.67 11.87 -25.63
N ALA A 75 5.10 11.92 -24.38
CA ALA A 75 5.97 10.90 -23.79
C ALA A 75 5.26 9.53 -23.70
N CYS A 76 3.99 9.48 -23.31
CA CYS A 76 3.20 8.23 -23.28
C CYS A 76 3.02 7.60 -24.67
N LYS A 77 2.94 8.39 -25.75
CA LYS A 77 2.85 7.91 -27.14
C LYS A 77 4.11 7.13 -27.55
N TRP A 78 5.28 7.61 -27.17
CA TRP A 78 6.59 7.07 -27.59
C TRP A 78 7.24 6.15 -26.54
N LEU A 79 6.80 6.21 -25.29
CA LEU A 79 7.20 5.33 -24.18
C LEU A 79 5.93 4.86 -23.44
N PRO A 80 5.27 3.78 -23.89
CA PRO A 80 4.05 3.27 -23.25
C PRO A 80 4.22 2.88 -21.78
N ASP A 81 5.45 2.59 -21.32
CA ASP A 81 5.83 2.42 -19.91
C ASP A 81 5.46 3.64 -19.03
N LEU A 82 5.30 4.82 -19.64
CA LEU A 82 4.89 6.07 -18.98
C LEU A 82 3.36 6.28 -18.99
N SER A 83 2.58 5.37 -19.57
CA SER A 83 1.13 5.27 -19.35
C SER A 83 0.81 4.64 -17.98
N GLY A 84 -0.34 4.97 -17.39
CA GLY A 84 -0.64 4.63 -15.98
C GLY A 84 -0.99 3.15 -15.73
N ASP A 85 -1.26 2.40 -16.80
CA ASP A 85 -2.06 1.19 -16.72
C ASP A 85 -1.31 0.00 -16.12
N SER A 86 -2.02 -0.72 -15.26
CA SER A 86 -1.40 -1.66 -14.31
C SER A 86 -1.13 -3.06 -14.90
N SER A 87 -0.62 -3.11 -16.14
CA SER A 87 -0.23 -4.35 -16.83
C SER A 87 1.06 -4.99 -16.29
N ALA A 88 1.78 -4.34 -15.37
CA ALA A 88 3.15 -4.70 -15.00
C ALA A 88 3.28 -5.76 -13.87
N PHE A 89 2.17 -6.28 -13.34
CA PHE A 89 2.21 -7.30 -12.27
C PHE A 89 1.13 -8.40 -12.39
N THR A 90 0.69 -8.71 -13.62
CA THR A 90 -0.10 -9.93 -13.88
C THR A 90 0.82 -11.07 -14.30
N THR A 91 1.18 -11.94 -13.37
CA THR A 91 1.85 -13.23 -13.66
C THR A 91 0.87 -14.18 -14.34
N SER A 92 0.62 -13.96 -15.63
CA SER A 92 -0.29 -14.76 -16.46
C SER A 92 0.23 -14.82 -17.89
N SER A 93 0.97 -15.91 -18.19
CA SER A 93 1.13 -16.64 -19.46
C SER A 93 1.25 -15.88 -20.81
N ASP A 94 0.38 -14.91 -21.09
CA ASP A 94 -0.08 -14.59 -22.44
C ASP A 94 0.58 -13.32 -23.04
N LYS A 95 1.66 -12.83 -22.42
CA LYS A 95 2.50 -11.73 -22.94
C LYS A 95 3.91 -12.15 -23.35
N ALA A 96 4.21 -13.44 -23.37
CA ALA A 96 5.49 -13.95 -23.90
C ALA A 96 5.65 -13.76 -25.43
N SER A 97 4.55 -13.60 -26.16
CA SER A 97 4.51 -13.42 -27.62
C SER A 97 4.99 -12.05 -28.12
N ALA A 98 5.08 -11.03 -27.26
CA ALA A 98 5.49 -9.67 -27.65
C ALA A 98 7.03 -9.48 -27.70
N ALA A 99 7.82 -10.54 -27.48
CA ALA A 99 9.29 -10.50 -27.45
C ALA A 99 9.95 -11.37 -28.54
N ALA A 100 9.17 -11.94 -29.46
CA ALA A 100 9.64 -12.98 -30.38
C ALA A 100 9.03 -12.91 -31.80
N VAL A 101 8.77 -11.69 -32.30
CA VAL A 101 8.63 -11.42 -33.74
C VAL A 101 9.51 -10.21 -34.05
N PHE A 102 10.68 -10.46 -34.63
CA PHE A 102 11.48 -9.44 -35.29
C PHE A 102 11.24 -9.62 -36.80
N GLU A 103 10.36 -8.81 -37.38
CA GLU A 103 10.24 -8.76 -38.85
C GLU A 103 11.35 -7.86 -39.43
N GLU A 104 11.96 -8.31 -40.53
CA GLU A 104 13.33 -7.97 -40.91
C GLU A 104 13.45 -6.59 -41.58
N SER A 105 13.57 -5.53 -40.77
CA SER A 105 13.59 -4.12 -41.19
C SER A 105 14.89 -3.40 -40.78
N SER A 106 16.01 -3.83 -41.38
CA SER A 106 17.38 -3.31 -41.18
C SER A 106 18.02 -3.68 -39.82
N PRO A 107 19.32 -4.07 -39.78
CA PRO A 107 20.00 -4.44 -38.55
C PRO A 107 20.48 -3.21 -37.76
N GLU A 108 19.55 -2.39 -37.28
CA GLU A 108 19.92 -1.32 -36.35
C GLU A 108 20.42 -1.93 -35.03
N SER A 109 21.60 -1.49 -34.59
CA SER A 109 22.23 -2.05 -33.39
C SER A 109 21.38 -1.79 -32.15
N VAL A 110 21.25 -2.80 -31.28
CA VAL A 110 20.63 -2.68 -29.94
C VAL A 110 21.23 -1.50 -29.16
N THR A 111 22.53 -1.22 -29.34
CA THR A 111 23.22 -0.07 -28.74
C THR A 111 22.73 1.27 -29.31
N ALA A 112 22.41 1.35 -30.61
CA ALA A 112 21.88 2.55 -31.24
C ALA A 112 20.45 2.84 -30.76
N LEU A 113 19.56 1.83 -30.74
CA LEU A 113 18.21 1.94 -30.19
C LEU A 113 18.24 2.35 -28.70
N TRP A 114 19.16 1.79 -27.90
CA TRP A 114 19.37 2.18 -26.51
C TRP A 114 19.81 3.65 -26.39
N MET A 115 20.79 4.09 -27.19
CA MET A 115 21.24 5.49 -27.19
C MET A 115 20.14 6.46 -27.65
N ARG A 116 19.34 6.11 -28.67
CA ARG A 116 18.21 6.93 -29.14
C ARG A 116 17.11 7.01 -28.08
N LYS A 117 16.80 5.91 -27.38
CA LYS A 117 15.87 5.90 -26.21
C LYS A 117 16.42 6.73 -25.04
N ARG A 118 17.72 6.68 -24.77
CA ARG A 118 18.38 7.54 -23.76
C ARG A 118 18.27 9.02 -24.12
N PHE A 119 18.67 9.40 -25.32
CA PHE A 119 18.58 10.78 -25.82
C PHE A 119 17.16 11.34 -25.77
N PHE A 120 16.16 10.52 -26.12
CA PHE A 120 14.75 10.88 -26.00
C PHE A 120 14.34 11.19 -24.55
N VAL A 121 14.76 10.37 -23.57
CA VAL A 121 14.50 10.61 -22.14
C VAL A 121 15.23 11.87 -21.64
N GLU A 122 16.50 12.06 -22.00
CA GLU A 122 17.28 13.26 -21.62
C GLU A 122 16.64 14.54 -22.18
N THR A 123 16.21 14.51 -23.45
CA THR A 123 15.52 15.64 -24.10
C THR A 123 14.13 15.89 -23.49
N LEU A 124 13.38 14.84 -23.14
CA LEU A 124 12.11 14.98 -22.41
C LEU A 124 12.31 15.69 -21.07
N VAL A 125 13.33 15.31 -20.29
CA VAL A 125 13.65 15.97 -19.00
C VAL A 125 14.04 17.43 -19.23
N GLY A 126 14.85 17.72 -20.26
CA GLY A 126 15.27 19.07 -20.62
C GLY A 126 14.13 20.03 -20.98
N VAL A 127 12.98 19.53 -21.43
CA VAL A 127 11.83 20.39 -21.77
C VAL A 127 10.75 20.52 -20.70
N LEU A 128 10.83 19.80 -19.58
CA LEU A 128 9.82 19.84 -18.51
C LEU A 128 9.66 21.26 -17.91
N PRO A 129 8.43 21.79 -17.74
CA PRO A 129 8.21 23.12 -17.16
C PRO A 129 8.82 23.19 -15.75
N PRO A 130 9.61 24.22 -15.38
CA PRO A 130 10.33 24.26 -14.10
C PRO A 130 9.41 24.35 -12.86
N GLU A 131 8.15 24.73 -13.05
CA GLU A 131 7.17 24.99 -12.00
C GLU A 131 6.75 23.71 -11.27
N LYS A 132 6.55 23.82 -9.95
CA LYS A 132 5.99 22.73 -9.13
C LYS A 132 4.57 22.38 -9.62
N ASP A 133 4.20 21.11 -9.48
CA ASP A 133 2.88 20.53 -9.82
C ASP A 133 2.47 20.64 -11.31
N SER A 134 3.35 21.15 -12.19
CA SER A 134 3.16 21.17 -13.66
C SER A 134 3.21 19.77 -14.31
N ILE A 135 3.86 18.81 -13.66
CA ILE A 135 3.98 17.40 -14.08
C ILE A 135 3.65 16.51 -12.86
N PRO A 136 2.71 15.54 -12.96
CA PRO A 136 2.35 14.68 -11.84
C PRO A 136 3.53 13.84 -11.33
N CYS A 137 3.70 13.78 -9.99
CA CYS A 137 4.78 13.01 -9.34
C CYS A 137 4.90 11.55 -9.83
N ASN A 138 3.76 10.86 -9.98
CA ASN A 138 3.74 9.48 -10.49
C ASN A 138 4.21 9.33 -11.96
N PHE A 139 4.15 10.38 -12.79
CA PHE A 139 4.79 10.38 -14.12
C PHE A 139 6.29 10.61 -14.00
N LEU A 140 6.74 11.56 -13.16
CA LEU A 140 8.17 11.79 -12.94
C LEU A 140 8.88 10.55 -12.37
N LEU A 141 8.23 9.79 -11.48
CA LEU A 141 8.77 8.54 -10.93
C LEU A 141 8.93 7.45 -12.00
N ARG A 142 7.97 7.28 -12.91
CA ARG A 142 8.10 6.35 -14.05
C ARG A 142 9.15 6.82 -15.05
N LEU A 143 9.21 8.12 -15.33
CA LEU A 143 10.27 8.71 -16.16
C LEU A 143 11.66 8.50 -15.52
N LEU A 144 11.79 8.61 -14.19
CA LEU A 144 13.01 8.31 -13.45
C LEU A 144 13.36 6.81 -13.48
N ARG A 145 12.38 5.92 -13.38
CA ARG A 145 12.59 4.47 -13.58
C ARG A 145 13.15 4.20 -14.98
N THR A 146 12.56 4.79 -16.03
CA THR A 146 13.09 4.66 -17.41
C THR A 146 14.47 5.30 -17.53
N ALA A 147 14.71 6.44 -16.91
CA ALA A 147 15.99 7.17 -16.95
C ALA A 147 17.13 6.40 -16.25
N ASN A 148 16.87 5.79 -15.10
CA ASN A 148 17.81 4.89 -14.43
C ASN A 148 18.05 3.63 -15.28
N MET A 149 17.01 3.05 -15.87
CA MET A 149 17.11 1.88 -16.74
C MET A 149 18.00 2.13 -17.96
N VAL A 150 17.86 3.27 -18.65
CA VAL A 150 18.69 3.61 -19.84
C VAL A 150 20.03 4.27 -19.49
N GLY A 151 20.28 4.55 -18.21
CA GLY A 151 21.53 5.14 -17.72
C GLY A 151 21.78 6.58 -18.20
N VAL A 152 20.82 7.48 -18.03
CA VAL A 152 20.97 8.92 -18.38
C VAL A 152 22.12 9.61 -17.64
N GLU A 153 22.56 10.76 -18.14
CA GLU A 153 23.55 11.60 -17.46
C GLU A 153 23.08 11.99 -16.03
N PRO A 154 23.97 11.99 -15.03
CA PRO A 154 23.63 12.40 -13.65
C PRO A 154 22.94 13.77 -13.51
N THR A 155 23.10 14.68 -14.48
CA THR A 155 22.42 15.96 -14.60
C THR A 155 20.89 15.79 -14.67
N TYR A 156 20.38 15.08 -15.67
CA TYR A 156 18.95 14.81 -15.87
C TYR A 156 18.38 13.96 -14.74
N ARG A 157 19.15 12.99 -14.21
CA ARG A 157 18.74 12.21 -13.02
C ARG A 157 18.60 13.10 -11.78
N ALA A 158 19.54 14.02 -11.53
CA ALA A 158 19.46 14.94 -10.40
C ALA A 158 18.29 15.92 -10.53
N GLU A 159 17.99 16.38 -11.74
CA GLU A 159 16.83 17.24 -12.03
C GLU A 159 15.50 16.51 -11.80
N LEU A 160 15.39 15.24 -12.21
CA LEU A 160 14.25 14.39 -11.86
C LEU A 160 14.14 14.16 -10.34
N GLU A 161 15.23 13.76 -9.66
CA GLU A 161 15.25 13.59 -8.21
C GLU A 161 14.77 14.87 -7.50
N ARG A 162 15.26 16.05 -7.92
CA ARG A 162 14.89 17.35 -7.37
C ARG A 162 13.38 17.62 -7.52
N ARG A 163 12.82 17.43 -8.71
CA ARG A 163 11.39 17.67 -9.01
C ARG A 163 10.47 16.71 -8.24
N ILE A 164 10.84 15.43 -8.14
CA ILE A 164 10.08 14.43 -7.37
C ILE A 164 10.10 14.80 -5.88
N SER A 165 11.26 15.22 -5.36
CA SER A 165 11.44 15.60 -3.95
C SER A 165 10.61 16.83 -3.52
N TRP A 166 10.08 17.62 -4.46
CA TRP A 166 9.18 18.76 -4.17
C TRP A 166 7.71 18.38 -4.02
N GLN A 167 7.31 17.19 -4.48
CA GLN A 167 5.93 16.68 -4.51
C GLN A 167 5.85 15.20 -4.12
N LEU A 168 6.80 14.73 -3.28
CA LEU A 168 6.87 13.34 -2.82
C LEU A 168 5.63 12.91 -2.02
N ASP A 169 4.86 13.86 -1.49
CA ASP A 169 3.58 13.62 -0.81
C ASP A 169 2.42 13.29 -1.77
N GLN A 170 2.65 13.38 -3.08
CA GLN A 170 1.73 12.95 -4.16
C GLN A 170 2.16 11.62 -4.80
N ALA A 171 3.31 11.07 -4.40
CA ALA A 171 3.79 9.80 -4.91
C ALA A 171 2.95 8.62 -4.39
N SER A 172 2.71 7.64 -5.25
CA SER A 172 2.14 6.35 -4.87
C SER A 172 3.25 5.33 -4.60
N LEU A 173 2.99 4.36 -3.73
CA LEU A 173 3.91 3.28 -3.41
C LEU A 173 4.37 2.51 -4.67
N LYS A 174 3.42 2.18 -5.56
CA LYS A 174 3.64 1.47 -6.84
C LYS A 174 4.75 2.12 -7.67
N GLU A 175 4.70 3.44 -7.85
CA GLU A 175 5.68 4.15 -8.71
C GLU A 175 6.96 4.53 -7.95
N LEU A 176 6.94 4.57 -6.61
CA LEU A 176 8.15 4.75 -5.79
C LEU A 176 9.02 3.47 -5.73
N MET A 177 8.44 2.29 -5.96
CA MET A 177 9.15 1.00 -6.04
C MET A 177 9.94 0.87 -7.35
N ILE A 178 10.97 1.70 -7.49
CA ILE A 178 11.91 1.71 -8.61
C ILE A 178 12.94 0.59 -8.40
N PRO A 179 13.11 -0.35 -9.36
CA PRO A 179 14.12 -1.41 -9.26
C PRO A 179 15.54 -0.87 -9.20
N SER A 180 16.45 -1.63 -8.59
CA SER A 180 17.88 -1.37 -8.76
C SER A 180 18.34 -1.83 -10.14
N PHE A 181 19.04 -0.95 -10.86
CA PHE A 181 19.63 -1.24 -12.18
C PHE A 181 21.17 -1.38 -12.12
N SER A 182 21.76 -1.38 -10.92
CA SER A 182 23.21 -1.58 -10.76
C SER A 182 23.56 -3.07 -10.68
N HIS A 183 24.50 -3.50 -11.52
CA HIS A 183 25.06 -4.86 -11.53
C HIS A 183 25.87 -5.22 -10.26
N THR A 184 26.15 -4.25 -9.38
CA THR A 184 26.81 -4.48 -8.08
C THR A 184 25.85 -4.50 -6.89
N CYS A 185 24.55 -4.27 -7.12
CA CYS A 185 23.56 -4.13 -6.06
C CYS A 185 22.84 -5.47 -5.81
N GLY A 186 22.75 -5.88 -4.54
CA GLY A 186 22.04 -7.10 -4.15
C GLY A 186 20.54 -6.93 -3.99
N THR A 187 20.05 -5.70 -3.74
CA THR A 187 18.63 -5.44 -3.47
C THR A 187 17.81 -5.27 -4.75
N LEU A 188 16.58 -5.74 -4.72
CA LEU A 188 15.61 -5.63 -5.82
C LEU A 188 15.20 -4.17 -6.10
N LEU A 189 15.25 -3.31 -5.09
CA LEU A 189 14.85 -1.90 -5.14
C LEU A 189 16.04 -0.96 -4.90
N ASP A 190 16.01 0.22 -5.51
CA ASP A 190 16.99 1.30 -5.28
C ASP A 190 16.67 2.02 -3.95
N MET A 191 17.10 1.41 -2.84
CA MET A 191 16.96 1.95 -1.48
C MET A 191 17.65 3.31 -1.33
N GLU A 192 18.82 3.49 -1.95
CA GLU A 192 19.56 4.75 -1.88
C GLU A 192 18.80 5.89 -2.54
N LEU A 193 18.13 5.65 -3.68
CA LEU A 193 17.29 6.65 -4.33
C LEU A 193 16.18 7.14 -3.42
N VAL A 194 15.46 6.22 -2.75
CA VAL A 194 14.39 6.62 -1.83
C VAL A 194 14.96 7.39 -0.63
N ILE A 195 16.14 7.00 -0.12
CA ILE A 195 16.88 7.77 0.90
C ILE A 195 17.24 9.18 0.39
N ARG A 196 17.71 9.33 -0.87
CA ARG A 196 18.02 10.64 -1.49
C ARG A 196 16.76 11.50 -1.62
N LEU A 197 15.67 10.95 -2.16
CA LEU A 197 14.39 11.65 -2.34
C LEU A 197 13.79 12.14 -1.01
N VAL A 198 13.76 11.26 0.01
CA VAL A 198 13.22 11.59 1.33
C VAL A 198 14.08 12.66 2.02
N LYS A 199 15.41 12.55 1.98
CA LYS A 199 16.30 13.57 2.53
C LYS A 199 16.09 14.93 1.86
N ARG A 200 16.04 14.98 0.52
CA ARG A 200 15.77 16.20 -0.26
C ARG A 200 14.42 16.83 0.10
N PHE A 201 13.36 16.02 0.26
CA PHE A 201 12.04 16.49 0.70
C PHE A 201 12.07 17.08 2.13
N VAL A 202 12.76 16.42 3.07
CA VAL A 202 12.86 16.89 4.46
C VAL A 202 13.68 18.18 4.59
N THR A 203 14.73 18.35 3.78
CA THR A 203 15.56 19.58 3.73
C THR A 203 14.90 20.77 3.02
N LEU A 204 13.73 20.59 2.40
CA LEU A 204 13.04 21.66 1.68
C LEU A 204 12.37 22.64 2.66
N ASP A 205 12.30 23.94 2.35
CA ASP A 205 11.80 24.96 3.28
C ASP A 205 10.35 24.71 3.74
N ASP A 206 10.03 25.01 5.00
CA ASP A 206 8.69 24.77 5.59
C ASP A 206 7.56 25.52 4.87
N ALA A 207 7.86 26.62 4.16
CA ALA A 207 6.92 27.31 3.29
C ALA A 207 6.44 26.45 2.09
N THR A 208 7.18 25.40 1.74
CA THR A 208 6.91 24.50 0.60
C THR A 208 6.41 23.12 1.01
N LYS A 209 6.70 22.69 2.25
CA LYS A 209 6.28 21.40 2.84
C LYS A 209 5.28 21.60 3.98
N SER A 210 4.00 21.37 3.71
CA SER A 210 2.99 21.33 4.77
C SER A 210 3.25 20.16 5.74
N GLY A 211 2.92 20.32 7.03
CA GLY A 211 2.92 19.22 7.99
C GLY A 211 2.06 18.03 7.52
N ALA A 212 0.97 18.29 6.78
CA ALA A 212 0.16 17.23 6.18
C ALA A 212 0.93 16.46 5.08
N ALA A 213 1.75 17.15 4.28
CA ALA A 213 2.61 16.53 3.27
C ALA A 213 3.68 15.65 3.93
N LEU A 214 4.31 16.14 5.01
CA LEU A 214 5.28 15.36 5.79
C LEU A 214 4.68 14.08 6.38
N VAL A 215 3.45 14.14 6.90
CA VAL A 215 2.73 12.95 7.41
C VAL A 215 2.37 11.96 6.29
N LYS A 216 2.02 12.43 5.08
CA LYS A 216 1.85 11.53 3.92
C LYS A 216 3.17 10.84 3.54
N VAL A 217 4.27 11.59 3.45
CA VAL A 217 5.59 11.02 3.11
C VAL A 217 6.04 10.02 4.18
N ALA A 218 5.78 10.26 5.46
CA ALA A 218 6.06 9.28 6.51
C ALA A 218 5.30 7.96 6.31
N LYS A 219 3.99 8.02 6.01
CA LYS A 219 3.19 6.83 5.70
C LYS A 219 3.64 6.11 4.43
N LEU A 220 4.10 6.86 3.42
CA LEU A 220 4.65 6.32 2.18
C LEU A 220 5.97 5.59 2.43
N VAL A 221 6.88 6.18 3.22
CA VAL A 221 8.17 5.58 3.61
C VAL A 221 7.96 4.33 4.48
N ASP A 222 7.06 4.36 5.45
CA ASP A 222 6.76 3.19 6.29
C ASP A 222 6.11 2.05 5.48
N SER A 223 5.34 2.39 4.44
CA SER A 223 4.80 1.42 3.50
C SER A 223 5.89 0.85 2.59
N TYR A 224 6.75 1.68 2.03
CA TYR A 224 7.90 1.24 1.22
C TYR A 224 8.87 0.36 2.01
N LEU A 225 9.18 0.73 3.26
CA LEU A 225 9.95 -0.11 4.19
C LEU A 225 9.24 -1.43 4.50
N SER A 226 7.91 -1.49 4.48
CA SER A 226 7.17 -2.74 4.67
C SER A 226 7.34 -3.72 3.50
N GLU A 227 7.39 -3.22 2.27
CA GLU A 227 7.60 -4.04 1.06
C GLU A 227 9.09 -4.40 0.89
N ALA A 228 9.99 -3.42 1.01
CA ALA A 228 11.44 -3.62 0.89
C ALA A 228 11.98 -4.59 1.94
N ALA A 229 11.38 -4.64 3.14
CA ALA A 229 11.75 -5.58 4.20
C ALA A 229 11.52 -7.06 3.89
N VAL A 230 10.87 -7.40 2.76
CA VAL A 230 10.74 -8.78 2.27
C VAL A 230 12.00 -9.24 1.51
N ASP A 231 12.81 -8.31 1.02
CA ASP A 231 14.07 -8.60 0.34
C ASP A 231 15.13 -9.07 1.35
N ALA A 232 15.61 -10.31 1.19
CA ALA A 232 16.60 -10.94 2.05
C ALA A 232 18.02 -10.34 1.93
N ASN A 233 18.26 -9.49 0.92
CA ASN A 233 19.52 -8.76 0.74
C ASN A 233 19.49 -7.36 1.37
N LEU A 234 18.36 -6.90 1.91
CA LEU A 234 18.26 -5.56 2.50
C LEU A 234 19.07 -5.46 3.80
N THR A 235 20.01 -4.53 3.86
CA THR A 235 20.82 -4.35 5.08
C THR A 235 20.05 -3.60 6.17
N MET A 236 20.31 -3.96 7.44
CA MET A 236 19.84 -3.19 8.60
C MET A 236 20.28 -1.72 8.51
N THR A 237 21.45 -1.44 7.93
CA THR A 237 21.98 -0.09 7.71
C THR A 237 21.11 0.76 6.79
N GLU A 238 20.63 0.23 5.66
CA GLU A 238 19.74 0.95 4.74
C GLU A 238 18.35 1.15 5.35
N PHE A 239 17.80 0.12 6.00
CA PHE A 239 16.52 0.21 6.69
C PHE A 239 16.55 1.33 7.75
N VAL A 240 17.57 1.35 8.61
CA VAL A 240 17.77 2.38 9.64
C VAL A 240 17.98 3.76 9.00
N ALA A 241 18.76 3.86 7.93
CA ALA A 241 19.06 5.12 7.24
C ALA A 241 17.83 5.74 6.58
N LEU A 242 16.91 4.93 6.05
CA LEU A 242 15.64 5.42 5.49
C LEU A 242 14.61 5.72 6.58
N ALA A 243 14.44 4.84 7.56
CA ALA A 243 13.48 5.05 8.66
C ALA A 243 13.79 6.32 9.47
N GLY A 244 15.08 6.61 9.67
CA GLY A 244 15.61 7.80 10.35
C GLY A 244 15.88 9.01 9.43
N ALA A 245 15.57 8.95 8.14
CA ALA A 245 15.64 10.13 7.26
C ALA A 245 14.52 11.16 7.52
N LEU A 246 13.48 10.74 8.25
CA LEU A 246 12.33 11.56 8.66
C LEU A 246 12.48 12.05 10.11
N PRO A 247 12.07 13.30 10.42
CA PRO A 247 12.09 13.79 11.78
C PRO A 247 11.05 13.06 12.66
N SER A 248 11.32 12.96 13.96
CA SER A 248 10.51 12.16 14.90
C SER A 248 9.05 12.59 15.01
N TYR A 249 8.70 13.83 14.67
CA TYR A 249 7.31 14.34 14.66
C TYR A 249 6.55 14.05 13.35
N ALA A 250 7.21 13.55 12.30
CA ALA A 250 6.55 13.19 11.03
C ALA A 250 5.57 12.01 11.18
N ARG A 251 5.83 11.11 12.14
CA ARG A 251 4.95 10.00 12.52
C ARG A 251 4.11 10.39 13.73
N ALA A 252 2.79 10.47 13.54
CA ALA A 252 1.84 10.60 14.65
C ALA A 252 1.65 9.26 15.38
N MET A 253 1.61 8.17 14.63
CA MET A 253 1.56 6.77 15.10
C MET A 253 2.71 6.01 14.44
N ASP A 254 3.35 5.11 15.18
CA ASP A 254 4.51 4.34 14.69
C ASP A 254 4.14 2.93 14.17
N ASP A 255 2.84 2.59 14.11
CA ASP A 255 2.30 1.30 13.67
C ASP A 255 2.85 0.81 12.32
N GLY A 256 3.00 1.74 11.34
CA GLY A 256 3.55 1.42 10.02
C GLY A 256 5.03 1.06 10.07
N LEU A 257 5.81 1.80 10.87
CA LEU A 257 7.22 1.52 11.13
C LEU A 257 7.39 0.21 11.93
N TYR A 258 6.52 -0.07 12.90
CA TYR A 258 6.50 -1.35 13.60
C TYR A 258 6.22 -2.51 12.63
N ARG A 259 5.22 -2.39 11.75
CA ARG A 259 4.94 -3.40 10.72
C ARG A 259 6.15 -3.64 9.81
N ALA A 260 6.84 -2.58 9.39
CA ALA A 260 8.04 -2.71 8.56
C ALA A 260 9.19 -3.42 9.30
N VAL A 261 9.45 -3.06 10.56
CA VAL A 261 10.42 -3.76 11.42
C VAL A 261 10.03 -5.23 11.62
N ASP A 262 8.73 -5.52 11.77
CA ASP A 262 8.26 -6.89 11.94
C ASP A 262 8.43 -7.75 10.68
N THR A 263 8.10 -7.21 9.51
CA THR A 263 8.38 -7.87 8.22
C THR A 263 9.87 -8.13 8.07
N TYR A 264 10.73 -7.17 8.41
CA TYR A 264 12.18 -7.33 8.32
C TYR A 264 12.66 -8.49 9.20
N LEU A 265 12.21 -8.54 10.46
CA LEU A 265 12.53 -9.62 11.39
C LEU A 265 11.86 -10.96 11.04
N LYS A 266 10.91 -10.98 10.10
CA LYS A 266 10.33 -12.21 9.51
C LYS A 266 11.18 -12.73 8.35
N ALA A 267 11.61 -11.84 7.45
CA ALA A 267 12.44 -12.18 6.29
C ALA A 267 13.89 -12.49 6.66
N HIS A 268 14.39 -11.94 7.78
CA HIS A 268 15.76 -12.13 8.26
C HIS A 268 15.84 -12.90 9.60
N PRO A 269 15.51 -14.22 9.67
CA PRO A 269 15.67 -15.01 10.89
C PRO A 269 17.10 -15.00 11.47
N SER A 270 18.10 -14.88 10.60
CA SER A 270 19.53 -14.77 10.89
C SER A 270 19.96 -13.47 11.57
N ALA A 271 19.12 -12.42 11.58
CA ALA A 271 19.46 -11.10 12.12
C ALA A 271 20.01 -11.17 13.55
N SER A 272 21.15 -10.55 13.80
CA SER A 272 21.84 -10.64 15.09
C SER A 272 21.04 -9.99 16.23
N LYS A 273 21.45 -10.29 17.47
CA LYS A 273 20.95 -9.59 18.67
C LYS A 273 21.19 -8.07 18.61
N HIS A 274 22.22 -7.62 17.87
CA HIS A 274 22.49 -6.20 17.66
C HIS A 274 21.51 -5.57 16.67
N GLU A 275 21.22 -6.23 15.55
CA GLU A 275 20.29 -5.73 14.53
C GLU A 275 18.85 -5.70 15.07
N ARG A 276 18.39 -6.77 15.72
CA ARG A 276 17.11 -6.81 16.45
C ARG A 276 16.97 -5.64 17.44
N LYS A 277 18.01 -5.37 18.24
CA LYS A 277 18.07 -4.22 19.16
C LYS A 277 18.10 -2.87 18.43
N SER A 278 18.67 -2.79 17.23
CA SER A 278 18.80 -1.54 16.47
C SER A 278 17.49 -1.16 15.80
N LEU A 279 16.83 -2.11 15.15
CA LEU A 279 15.53 -1.91 14.51
C LEU A 279 14.45 -1.56 15.55
N CYS A 280 14.42 -2.26 16.70
CA CYS A 280 13.45 -1.98 17.77
C CYS A 280 13.67 -0.60 18.44
N ARG A 281 14.83 0.05 18.28
CA ARG A 281 15.06 1.42 18.78
C ARG A 281 14.45 2.50 17.90
N LEU A 282 13.96 2.16 16.69
CA LEU A 282 13.32 3.11 15.78
C LEU A 282 11.87 3.44 16.20
N ILE A 283 11.25 2.58 17.02
CA ILE A 283 9.83 2.63 17.38
C ILE A 283 9.66 3.32 18.74
N ASP A 284 8.84 4.37 18.79
CA ASP A 284 8.37 4.93 20.05
C ASP A 284 7.10 4.19 20.50
N SER A 285 7.22 3.32 21.51
CA SER A 285 6.09 2.51 22.00
C SER A 285 4.90 3.36 22.50
N ARG A 286 5.15 4.61 22.89
CA ARG A 286 4.10 5.57 23.28
C ARG A 286 3.18 5.93 22.11
N LYS A 287 3.64 5.77 20.87
CA LYS A 287 2.91 6.05 19.61
C LYS A 287 2.35 4.81 18.91
N LEU A 288 2.42 3.63 19.54
CA LEU A 288 1.72 2.45 19.04
C LEU A 288 0.24 2.52 19.40
N SER A 289 -0.63 2.06 18.50
CA SER A 289 -2.02 1.72 18.80
C SER A 289 -2.10 0.56 19.80
N PRO A 290 -3.20 0.39 20.55
CA PRO A 290 -3.34 -0.76 21.46
C PRO A 290 -3.28 -2.10 20.70
N GLU A 291 -3.73 -2.15 19.45
CA GLU A 291 -3.61 -3.32 18.58
C GLU A 291 -2.14 -3.61 18.20
N ALA A 292 -1.37 -2.60 17.80
CA ALA A 292 0.04 -2.74 17.49
C ALA A 292 0.87 -3.09 18.75
N SER A 293 0.54 -2.48 19.89
CA SER A 293 1.13 -2.80 21.20
C SER A 293 0.84 -4.23 21.64
N LEU A 294 -0.39 -4.73 21.46
CA LEU A 294 -0.75 -6.12 21.76
C LEU A 294 0.04 -7.10 20.87
N HIS A 295 0.12 -6.84 19.56
CA HIS A 295 0.91 -7.65 18.66
C HIS A 295 2.39 -7.63 19.03
N ALA A 296 2.96 -6.47 19.39
CA ALA A 296 4.34 -6.34 19.84
C ALA A 296 4.60 -7.04 21.19
N ALA A 297 3.64 -7.03 22.12
CA ALA A 297 3.76 -7.73 23.39
C ALA A 297 3.83 -9.26 23.24
N GLN A 298 3.24 -9.81 22.17
CA GLN A 298 3.19 -11.25 21.87
C GLN A 298 4.29 -11.71 20.89
N ASN A 299 5.16 -10.81 20.42
CA ASN A 299 6.05 -11.10 19.29
C ASN A 299 7.45 -11.58 19.73
N GLU A 300 7.64 -12.90 19.71
CA GLU A 300 8.88 -13.59 20.10
C GLU A 300 10.15 -13.15 19.34
N ARG A 301 10.01 -12.50 18.17
CA ARG A 301 11.14 -11.97 17.39
C ARG A 301 11.76 -10.70 17.98
N LEU A 302 11.03 -10.00 18.86
CA LEU A 302 11.49 -8.76 19.50
C LEU A 302 12.36 -9.07 20.72
N PRO A 303 13.42 -8.28 21.01
CA PRO A 303 14.15 -8.40 22.26
C PRO A 303 13.23 -8.13 23.46
N VAL A 304 13.35 -8.92 24.53
CA VAL A 304 12.54 -8.81 25.77
C VAL A 304 12.47 -7.37 26.31
N ARG A 305 13.56 -6.59 26.20
CA ARG A 305 13.57 -5.17 26.59
C ARG A 305 12.57 -4.31 25.79
N ALA A 306 12.39 -4.57 24.49
CA ALA A 306 11.42 -3.85 23.66
C ALA A 306 9.98 -4.23 24.04
N VAL A 307 9.70 -5.52 24.26
CA VAL A 307 8.41 -6.02 24.78
C VAL A 307 8.06 -5.34 26.11
N ILE A 308 9.01 -5.26 27.04
CA ILE A 308 8.85 -4.56 28.33
C ILE A 308 8.57 -3.04 28.12
N GLN A 309 9.25 -2.38 27.17
CA GLN A 309 8.99 -0.96 26.85
C GLN A 309 7.61 -0.72 26.22
N VAL A 310 7.03 -1.69 25.51
CA VAL A 310 5.65 -1.65 25.03
C VAL A 310 4.68 -1.79 26.21
N LEU A 311 4.84 -2.83 27.02
CA LEU A 311 3.97 -3.10 28.19
C LEU A 311 3.94 -1.92 29.18
N PHE A 312 5.09 -1.33 29.52
CA PHE A 312 5.13 -0.12 30.36
C PHE A 312 4.47 1.09 29.70
N SER A 313 4.54 1.23 28.38
CA SER A 313 3.88 2.34 27.69
C SER A 313 2.35 2.19 27.68
N GLU A 314 1.82 0.97 27.54
CA GLU A 314 0.39 0.67 27.70
C GLU A 314 -0.07 0.88 29.14
N GLN A 315 0.67 0.38 30.13
CA GLN A 315 0.39 0.64 31.55
C GLN A 315 0.37 2.15 31.85
N SER A 316 1.27 2.92 31.22
CA SER A 316 1.33 4.38 31.35
C SER A 316 0.24 5.13 30.56
N LYS A 317 -0.36 4.54 29.53
CA LYS A 317 -1.58 5.06 28.87
C LYS A 317 -2.78 4.79 29.77
N LEU A 318 -2.97 3.54 30.19
CA LEU A 318 -4.07 3.10 31.04
C LEU A 318 -4.08 3.82 32.40
N SER A 319 -2.94 3.97 33.07
CA SER A 319 -2.85 4.68 34.35
C SER A 319 -3.19 6.17 34.23
N ARG A 320 -2.88 6.83 33.11
CA ARG A 320 -3.32 8.22 32.87
C ARG A 320 -4.82 8.26 32.66
N ASN A 321 -5.38 7.43 31.78
CA ASN A 321 -6.83 7.34 31.59
C ASN A 321 -7.58 7.06 32.91
N ILE A 322 -7.06 6.18 33.77
CA ILE A 322 -7.62 5.89 35.11
C ILE A 322 -7.51 7.12 36.03
N ASN A 323 -6.38 7.82 36.05
CA ASN A 323 -6.20 9.02 36.87
C ASN A 323 -7.09 10.18 36.39
N ASP A 324 -7.26 10.35 35.08
CA ASP A 324 -8.16 11.33 34.47
C ASP A 324 -9.63 11.04 34.83
N TRP A 325 -9.98 9.77 35.07
CA TRP A 325 -11.31 9.34 35.56
C TRP A 325 -11.42 9.38 37.10
N SER A 326 -10.31 9.24 37.83
CA SER A 326 -10.25 9.21 39.30
C SER A 326 -9.87 10.55 39.96
N GLY A 327 -9.65 11.60 39.16
CA GLY A 327 -9.35 12.99 39.57
C GLY A 327 -10.47 13.72 40.32
N SER A 328 -11.28 13.01 41.12
CA SER A 328 -12.37 13.57 41.93
C SER A 328 -12.53 12.92 43.31
N PHE A 329 -11.67 11.98 43.73
CA PHE A 329 -11.81 11.30 45.03
C PHE A 329 -10.59 11.28 45.97
N SER A 330 -9.39 11.70 45.54
CA SER A 330 -8.19 11.74 46.38
C SER A 330 -7.43 13.06 46.19
N GLY A 331 -7.43 13.94 47.21
CA GLY A 331 -6.82 15.27 47.07
C GLY A 331 -6.97 16.20 48.28
N THR A 332 -6.52 15.79 49.47
CA THR A 332 -6.50 16.65 50.66
C THR A 332 -5.43 17.74 50.58
N ARG A 333 -5.84 18.92 50.09
CA ARG A 333 -5.33 20.26 50.47
C ARG A 333 -3.80 20.48 50.44
N SER A 334 -3.30 21.09 49.37
CA SER A 334 -2.26 22.13 49.44
C SER A 334 -2.34 23.05 48.21
N PRO A 335 -2.17 24.38 48.34
CA PRO A 335 -2.30 25.31 47.22
C PRO A 335 -0.96 25.69 46.60
N ASN A 336 -0.89 25.77 45.26
CA ASN A 336 -0.18 26.88 44.61
C ASN A 336 -0.71 27.17 43.19
N LEU A 337 -0.35 28.32 42.65
CA LEU A 337 -0.96 28.95 41.48
C LEU A 337 -0.27 28.56 40.16
N GLY A 338 -1.05 28.36 39.09
CA GLY A 338 -0.52 28.32 37.71
C GLY A 338 -1.39 27.62 36.66
N LEU A 339 -2.14 28.39 35.86
CA LEU A 339 -2.80 28.00 34.60
C LEU A 339 -3.83 26.84 34.68
N GLU A 340 -5.10 27.19 34.89
CA GLU A 340 -6.27 26.30 34.79
C GLU A 340 -6.48 25.72 33.38
N PRO A 341 -6.51 24.38 33.21
CA PRO A 341 -7.48 23.74 32.32
C PRO A 341 -8.85 23.78 33.02
N ARG A 342 -9.81 24.50 32.44
CA ARG A 342 -11.06 24.92 33.10
C ARG A 342 -11.76 23.77 33.84
N CYS A 343 -11.75 23.80 35.17
CA CYS A 343 -12.25 22.69 35.98
C CYS A 343 -13.79 22.59 35.90
N MET A 344 -14.30 21.49 35.33
CA MET A 344 -15.74 21.28 35.12
C MET A 344 -16.48 21.21 36.46
N SER A 345 -17.53 22.02 36.61
CA SER A 345 -18.32 22.13 37.83
C SER A 345 -19.01 20.82 38.19
N LYS A 346 -19.26 20.58 39.50
CA LYS A 346 -20.10 19.46 39.96
C LYS A 346 -21.48 19.41 39.26
N ARG A 347 -22.01 20.58 38.84
CA ARG A 347 -23.24 20.65 38.04
C ARG A 347 -23.04 20.09 36.62
N GLU A 348 -21.92 20.41 35.97
CA GLU A 348 -21.62 19.98 34.60
C GLU A 348 -21.27 18.48 34.55
N MET A 349 -20.55 17.96 35.54
CA MET A 349 -20.33 16.52 35.71
C MET A 349 -21.66 15.76 35.90
N SER A 350 -22.61 16.32 36.66
CA SER A 350 -23.95 15.76 36.82
C SER A 350 -24.76 15.78 35.51
N VAL A 351 -24.65 16.86 34.72
CA VAL A 351 -25.25 16.94 33.37
C VAL A 351 -24.66 15.88 32.45
N GLN A 352 -23.33 15.72 32.39
CA GLN A 352 -22.70 14.68 31.58
C GLN A 352 -23.11 13.26 32.02
N GLN A 353 -23.24 13.00 33.32
CA GLN A 353 -23.76 11.71 33.82
C GLN A 353 -25.25 11.47 33.54
N MET A 354 -26.05 12.52 33.34
CA MET A 354 -27.43 12.40 32.85
C MET A 354 -27.47 12.19 31.33
N GLU A 355 -26.60 12.88 30.58
CA GLU A 355 -26.48 12.72 29.13
C GLU A 355 -25.96 11.33 28.74
N ILE A 356 -24.97 10.79 29.45
CA ILE A 356 -24.49 9.40 29.27
C ILE A 356 -25.60 8.38 29.59
N ARG A 357 -26.47 8.64 30.58
CA ARG A 357 -27.63 7.76 30.87
C ARG A 357 -28.68 7.84 29.77
N ARG A 358 -29.05 9.05 29.33
CA ARG A 358 -29.95 9.28 28.20
C ARG A 358 -29.43 8.62 26.92
N LEU A 359 -28.14 8.76 26.60
CA LEU A 359 -27.53 8.14 25.43
C LEU A 359 -27.56 6.60 25.50
N LYS A 360 -27.43 6.00 26.69
CA LYS A 360 -27.62 4.55 26.87
C LYS A 360 -29.07 4.12 26.61
N GLU A 361 -30.06 4.89 27.09
CA GLU A 361 -31.48 4.63 26.81
C GLU A 361 -31.82 4.82 25.32
N ASP A 362 -31.30 5.88 24.69
CA ASP A 362 -31.46 6.16 23.26
C ASP A 362 -30.82 5.03 22.41
N VAL A 363 -29.65 4.50 22.80
CA VAL A 363 -29.00 3.34 22.15
C VAL A 363 -29.82 2.05 22.32
N LEU A 364 -30.33 1.77 23.52
CA LEU A 364 -31.19 0.60 23.75
C LEU A 364 -32.51 0.69 22.95
N ARG A 365 -33.08 1.89 22.84
CA ARG A 365 -34.28 2.14 22.00
C ARG A 365 -33.96 1.94 20.52
N LEU A 366 -32.82 2.44 20.03
CA LEU A 366 -32.36 2.24 18.66
C LEU A 366 -32.10 0.74 18.36
N GLN A 367 -31.46 0.01 19.28
CA GLN A 367 -31.24 -1.43 19.14
C GLN A 367 -32.57 -2.20 19.05
N SER A 368 -33.56 -1.84 19.87
CA SER A 368 -34.92 -2.38 19.78
C SER A 368 -35.60 -2.08 18.43
N GLN A 369 -35.45 -0.85 17.92
CA GLN A 369 -35.96 -0.47 16.60
C GLN A 369 -35.27 -1.24 15.46
N CYS A 370 -33.95 -1.41 15.51
CA CYS A 370 -33.20 -2.22 14.54
C CYS A 370 -33.66 -3.70 14.54
N ASN A 371 -33.82 -4.30 15.73
CA ASN A 371 -34.32 -5.68 15.85
C ASN A 371 -35.75 -5.82 15.29
N ASN A 372 -36.63 -4.86 15.58
CA ASN A 372 -38.02 -4.87 15.07
C ASN A 372 -38.06 -4.69 13.54
N MET A 373 -37.22 -3.80 12.99
CA MET A 373 -37.06 -3.63 11.54
C MET A 373 -36.47 -4.88 10.86
N GLN A 374 -35.52 -5.57 11.49
CA GLN A 374 -35.00 -6.85 10.99
C GLN A 374 -36.10 -7.92 10.95
N VAL A 375 -36.89 -8.07 12.02
CA VAL A 375 -38.04 -9.00 12.04
C VAL A 375 -39.09 -8.63 10.97
N GLN A 376 -39.28 -7.35 10.66
CA GLN A 376 -40.13 -6.94 9.53
C GLN A 376 -39.52 -7.29 8.17
N MET A 377 -38.20 -7.13 7.99
CA MET A 377 -37.50 -7.57 6.77
C MET A 377 -37.62 -9.09 6.56
N GLU A 378 -37.45 -9.88 7.62
CA GLU A 378 -37.59 -11.34 7.59
C GLU A 378 -39.02 -11.75 7.22
N ARG A 379 -40.04 -11.18 7.87
CA ARG A 379 -41.46 -11.39 7.52
C ARG A 379 -41.84 -10.94 6.10
N MET A 380 -41.18 -9.89 5.59
CA MET A 380 -41.34 -9.42 4.20
C MET A 380 -40.66 -10.39 3.20
N GLN A 381 -39.59 -11.06 3.62
CA GLN A 381 -38.88 -12.06 2.82
C GLN A 381 -39.64 -13.40 2.77
N GLU A 382 -40.21 -13.85 3.90
CA GLU A 382 -41.12 -15.01 3.97
C GLU A 382 -42.35 -14.83 3.07
N LYS A 383 -43.02 -13.66 3.14
CA LYS A 383 -44.14 -13.33 2.24
C LYS A 383 -43.74 -13.30 0.76
N LYS A 384 -42.45 -13.15 0.45
CA LYS A 384 -41.89 -13.20 -0.92
C LYS A 384 -41.50 -14.61 -1.38
N GLN A 385 -41.61 -15.63 -0.54
CA GLN A 385 -41.51 -17.04 -0.95
C GLN A 385 -42.85 -17.64 -1.39
N GLY A 386 -43.98 -16.98 -1.06
CA GLY A 386 -45.35 -17.40 -1.42
C GLY A 386 -45.90 -16.78 -2.72
N GLY A 387 -45.06 -16.55 -3.73
CA GLY A 387 -45.50 -15.97 -5.00
C GLY A 387 -44.37 -15.85 -6.02
N GLY A 388 -44.66 -16.20 -7.28
CA GLY A 388 -43.68 -16.11 -8.37
C GLY A 388 -43.39 -14.68 -8.85
N TYR A 389 -42.49 -14.61 -9.83
CA TYR A 389 -42.02 -13.42 -10.55
C TYR A 389 -40.89 -12.59 -9.90
N PHE A 390 -39.76 -12.63 -10.61
CA PHE A 390 -38.49 -11.97 -10.35
C PHE A 390 -38.61 -10.46 -10.15
N PHE A 391 -37.92 -9.93 -9.12
CA PHE A 391 -37.18 -8.67 -9.26
C PHE A 391 -35.82 -8.77 -8.59
N LYS A 392 -34.76 -8.42 -9.34
CA LYS A 392 -33.39 -8.87 -9.10
C LYS A 392 -32.45 -7.72 -8.76
N TRP A 393 -32.46 -7.26 -7.51
CA TRP A 393 -31.42 -6.37 -6.98
C TRP A 393 -30.33 -7.18 -6.29
N ARG A 394 -29.17 -7.33 -6.96
CA ARG A 394 -27.92 -7.83 -6.38
C ARG A 394 -26.79 -6.90 -6.81
N ARG A 395 -25.87 -6.62 -5.87
CA ARG A 395 -24.69 -5.72 -5.97
C ARG A 395 -24.96 -4.22 -5.81
N PHE A 396 -25.40 -3.83 -4.61
CA PHE A 396 -24.46 -3.11 -3.75
C PHE A 396 -23.99 -4.06 -2.66
N GLY A 397 -22.69 -4.14 -2.44
CA GLY A 397 -22.12 -4.96 -1.39
C GLY A 397 -20.68 -4.57 -1.13
N LEU A 398 -20.39 -4.23 0.12
CA LEU A 398 -19.20 -4.63 0.89
C LEU A 398 -19.10 -3.77 2.16
N LEU A 399 -19.56 -4.33 3.28
CA LEU A 399 -18.95 -4.19 4.61
C LEU A 399 -19.30 -5.48 5.39
N PRO A 400 -18.43 -5.95 6.30
CA PRO A 400 -18.41 -7.36 6.71
C PRO A 400 -19.33 -7.67 7.91
N SER A 401 -19.81 -8.91 7.96
CA SER A 401 -20.52 -9.42 9.14
C SER A 401 -19.56 -9.66 10.31
N PHE A 402 -19.70 -8.89 11.39
CA PHE A 402 -19.11 -9.25 12.68
C PHE A 402 -19.84 -10.46 13.27
N LYS A 403 -19.25 -11.65 13.12
CA LYS A 403 -19.57 -12.80 13.97
C LYS A 403 -18.70 -12.75 15.23
N SER A 404 -19.13 -12.00 16.24
CA SER A 404 -18.61 -12.18 17.61
C SER A 404 -19.47 -13.20 18.34
N GLY A 405 -18.98 -14.44 18.41
CA GLY A 405 -19.63 -15.52 19.16
C GLY A 405 -18.98 -15.68 20.53
N THR A 406 -19.40 -14.88 21.51
CA THR A 406 -18.97 -15.06 22.91
C THR A 406 -20.14 -14.78 23.86
N ALA A 407 -20.88 -15.83 24.20
CA ALA A 407 -21.93 -15.75 25.20
C ALA A 407 -21.30 -15.74 26.60
N VAL A 408 -21.21 -14.55 27.22
CA VAL A 408 -20.88 -14.44 28.65
C VAL A 408 -22.14 -14.76 29.46
N SER A 409 -22.21 -15.98 29.98
CA SER A 409 -23.30 -16.42 30.85
C SER A 409 -23.16 -15.80 32.24
N VAL A 410 -23.85 -14.68 32.49
CA VAL A 410 -24.00 -14.13 33.84
C VAL A 410 -25.00 -14.99 34.61
N VAL A 411 -24.48 -15.99 35.33
CA VAL A 411 -25.26 -16.77 36.31
C VAL A 411 -25.47 -15.89 37.53
N GLY A 412 -26.69 -15.38 37.69
CA GLY A 412 -27.09 -14.59 38.86
C GLY A 412 -27.40 -15.47 40.06
N ASN A 413 -26.38 -15.84 40.85
CA ASN A 413 -26.61 -16.44 42.15
C ASN A 413 -27.05 -15.36 43.15
N LYS A 414 -28.25 -15.51 43.70
CA LYS A 414 -28.58 -14.96 45.01
C LYS A 414 -27.74 -15.68 46.07
N ILE A 415 -27.25 -14.93 47.06
CA ILE A 415 -26.91 -15.43 48.38
C ILE A 415 -27.48 -14.39 49.36
N ASP A 416 -28.27 -14.84 50.33
CA ASP A 416 -28.91 -13.99 51.33
C ASP A 416 -27.92 -13.63 52.46
N GLU A 417 -28.23 -12.57 53.21
CA GLU A 417 -27.44 -12.13 54.36
C GLU A 417 -27.63 -13.07 55.57
N SER A 418 -26.53 -13.50 56.20
CA SER A 418 -26.54 -13.98 57.58
C SER A 418 -25.19 -13.76 58.29
N HIS A 419 -25.27 -13.61 59.61
CA HIS A 419 -24.25 -13.00 60.48
C HIS A 419 -22.91 -13.74 60.61
N ASP A 420 -21.89 -12.97 60.98
CA ASP A 420 -20.54 -13.36 61.36
C ASP A 420 -20.36 -13.26 62.90
N GLU A 421 -19.90 -14.35 63.55
CA GLU A 421 -19.25 -14.40 64.88
C GLU A 421 -18.47 -15.76 64.99
N GLY A 422 -17.31 -15.80 65.68
CA GLY A 422 -16.85 -17.05 66.34
C GLY A 422 -15.45 -17.65 66.05
N ASP A 423 -14.38 -16.87 66.21
CA ASP A 423 -13.15 -17.15 67.01
C ASP A 423 -12.26 -18.44 66.89
N ASN A 424 -10.96 -18.26 67.22
CA ASN A 424 -9.88 -19.22 67.60
C ASN A 424 -9.28 -20.31 66.65
N ASP A 425 -7.99 -20.12 66.35
CA ASP A 425 -6.83 -20.99 66.67
C ASP A 425 -6.95 -22.54 66.73
N HIS A 426 -6.13 -23.25 65.92
CA HIS A 426 -4.83 -23.80 66.39
C HIS A 426 -3.97 -24.47 65.30
N GLU A 427 -2.74 -24.87 65.65
CA GLU A 427 -1.74 -25.48 64.77
C GLU A 427 -1.95 -26.99 64.51
N HIS A 428 -1.40 -27.53 63.41
CA HIS A 428 -0.41 -28.64 63.51
C HIS A 428 0.28 -28.95 62.17
N HIS A 429 1.57 -29.33 62.24
CA HIS A 429 2.32 -29.96 61.15
C HIS A 429 1.85 -31.40 60.86
N HIS A 430 1.94 -31.85 59.60
CA HIS A 430 2.62 -33.11 59.29
C HIS A 430 3.08 -33.20 57.81
N VAL A 431 4.09 -34.03 57.56
CA VAL A 431 4.70 -34.29 56.23
C VAL A 431 4.67 -35.80 55.95
N VAL A 432 4.75 -36.17 54.65
CA VAL A 432 5.14 -37.46 54.01
C VAL A 432 4.04 -38.06 53.12
N GLY A 433 4.42 -38.54 51.93
CA GLY A 433 3.65 -39.55 51.17
C GLY A 433 3.60 -39.34 49.65
N PHE A 434 4.31 -40.17 48.89
CA PHE A 434 3.98 -40.46 47.48
C PHE A 434 2.85 -41.50 47.44
N GLU A 435 1.87 -41.38 46.54
CA GLU A 435 1.80 -42.31 45.40
C GLU A 435 0.83 -41.87 44.29
N ARG A 436 0.75 -42.69 43.23
CA ARG A 436 -0.13 -42.49 42.06
C ARG A 436 -1.47 -43.19 42.28
N GLN A 437 -2.54 -42.65 41.70
CA GLN A 437 -3.40 -43.43 40.79
C GLN A 437 -4.39 -42.54 40.00
N ALA A 438 -4.78 -43.04 38.83
CA ALA A 438 -5.93 -42.55 38.07
C ALA A 438 -6.98 -43.68 37.99
N PRO A 439 -8.28 -43.38 37.98
CA PRO A 439 -9.32 -44.41 37.98
C PRO A 439 -9.40 -45.14 36.62
N MET A 440 -9.47 -46.48 36.67
CA MET A 440 -9.82 -47.35 35.54
C MET A 440 -11.30 -47.72 35.55
N MET A 441 -11.81 -48.09 34.36
CA MET A 441 -12.89 -49.06 34.02
C MET A 441 -13.76 -48.51 32.86
N ASN A 442 -14.25 -49.29 31.88
CA ASN A 442 -14.01 -50.68 31.47
C ASN A 442 -14.04 -50.73 29.92
N MET A 443 -13.07 -51.33 29.22
CA MET A 443 -12.95 -52.76 28.89
C MET A 443 -14.14 -53.38 28.10
N LYS A 444 -13.92 -53.56 26.79
CA LYS A 444 -14.25 -54.78 26.01
C LYS A 444 -13.49 -54.76 24.66
N THR A 445 -12.20 -55.10 24.65
CA THR A 445 -11.68 -56.43 24.26
C THR A 445 -11.94 -56.86 22.81
N LYS A 446 -10.87 -56.85 21.98
CA LYS A 446 -10.39 -58.10 21.35
C LYS A 446 -8.89 -58.08 21.05
N LEU A 447 -8.18 -58.96 21.76
CA LEU A 447 -6.88 -59.56 21.43
C LEU A 447 -7.00 -60.39 20.12
N VAL A 448 -5.98 -60.86 19.38
CA VAL A 448 -4.48 -60.80 19.35
C VAL A 448 -4.08 -61.30 17.91
N ARG A 449 -2.87 -61.29 17.30
CA ARG A 449 -1.42 -61.03 17.53
C ARG A 449 -0.82 -60.75 16.12
N GLY A 450 0.37 -60.19 15.87
CA GLY A 450 1.49 -59.76 16.72
C GLY A 450 2.77 -60.59 16.48
N ARG A 451 3.94 -59.91 16.38
CA ARG A 451 5.33 -60.40 16.08
C ARG A 451 5.73 -60.47 14.59
N THR A 452 6.96 -60.14 14.15
CA THR A 452 8.00 -59.12 14.52
C THR A 452 9.08 -59.11 13.40
N PRO A 453 9.97 -58.09 13.28
CA PRO A 453 10.85 -57.91 12.11
C PRO A 453 12.23 -58.61 12.21
N PRO A 454 13.05 -58.54 11.15
CA PRO A 454 14.45 -58.11 11.33
C PRO A 454 14.98 -57.11 10.26
N LYS A 455 16.25 -56.69 10.44
CA LYS A 455 16.97 -55.62 9.70
C LYS A 455 17.81 -56.17 8.52
N TRP A 456 17.94 -55.39 7.45
CA TRP A 456 19.04 -55.44 6.45
C TRP A 456 19.32 -54.00 5.95
N ARG A 457 20.36 -53.69 5.17
CA ARG A 457 21.84 -53.67 5.37
C ARG A 457 22.42 -53.07 4.07
N ARG A 458 23.19 -51.97 4.18
CA ARG A 458 24.26 -51.46 3.28
C ARG A 458 24.28 -51.80 1.76
N SER A 459 24.26 -50.71 0.97
CA SER A 459 25.32 -50.27 0.02
C SER A 459 25.61 -50.98 -1.31
N MET A 460 26.18 -50.17 -2.24
CA MET A 460 26.68 -50.46 -3.59
C MET A 460 25.57 -50.63 -4.66
N SER A 461 25.79 -50.26 -5.93
CA SER A 461 27.01 -49.66 -6.55
C SER A 461 26.95 -48.14 -6.71
#